data_AF-A0A183F2L1-F1
#
_entry.id   AF-A0A183F2L1-F1
#
_cell.length_a   1.000
_cell.length_b   1.000
_cell.length_c   1.000
_cell.angle_alpha   90.00
_cell.angle_beta   90.00
_cell.angle_gamma   90.00
#
_symmetry.space_group_name_H-M   'P 1'
#
loop_
_entity.id
_entity.type
_entity.pdbx_description
1 polymer ?
#
loop_
_entity_poly.entity_id
_entity_poly.type
_entity_poly.pdbx_seq_one_letter_code
_entity_poly.pdbx_strand_id
1 'polypeptide(L)'
;MAPSSLFKNFIKITWTQKTSSASTRKEFNKRQGSIRNLREPRDGTDSFLIKAWGVTTKTYHAHLHIKSTLRPNLIQCTKGGIQFLITSPTTAIEACIVNYCQFITSPSNSTIFFPVTIVAFPYIAKVSTWNDGKLTHKQELECTAFPICELINCSLCLELIYNPHCWSKAQLVLTASVVIALALLVSLFLPVIRLLSIITCFFVFICRYVIKKIFTKVIRTRQELAVYIGH
;
A
#
# COMPACT_ATOMS: atom_id res chain seq x y z
N MET A 1 16.04 13.85 12.45
CA MET A 1 14.64 14.25 12.76
C MET A 1 13.72 13.65 11.71
N ALA A 2 13.09 12.53 12.04
CA ALA A 2 11.75 12.20 11.53
C ALA A 2 10.74 12.80 12.54
N PRO A 3 9.45 12.96 12.20
CA PRO A 3 8.56 11.80 12.04
C PRO A 3 7.54 11.95 10.89
N SER A 4 7.26 10.90 10.12
CA SER A 4 6.08 10.03 10.22
C SER A 4 4.85 10.46 9.42
N SER A 5 4.20 9.46 8.82
CA SER A 5 2.83 9.40 8.28
C SER A 5 2.62 9.79 6.81
N LEU A 6 2.44 8.77 5.96
CA LEU A 6 1.25 8.61 5.13
C LEU A 6 1.19 7.16 4.63
N PHE A 7 0.47 6.35 5.41
CA PHE A 7 0.09 4.99 5.06
C PHE A 7 -0.85 5.02 3.86
N LYS A 8 -0.49 4.26 2.82
CA LYS A 8 -1.31 3.98 1.64
C LYS A 8 -2.47 3.07 2.06
N ASN A 9 -3.70 3.57 1.95
CA ASN A 9 -4.89 2.70 1.89
C ASN A 9 -5.07 2.22 0.44
N PHE A 10 -4.68 0.98 0.16
CA PHE A 10 -5.03 0.32 -1.10
C PHE A 10 -6.41 -0.31 -0.99
N ILE A 11 -7.40 0.29 -1.67
CA ILE A 11 -8.69 -0.36 -1.92
C ILE A 11 -8.49 -1.31 -3.11
N LYS A 12 -8.48 -2.62 -2.83
CA LYS A 12 -8.47 -3.66 -3.86
C LYS A 12 -9.91 -3.89 -4.33
N ILE A 13 -10.31 -3.23 -5.42
CA ILE A 13 -11.59 -3.52 -6.08
C ILE A 13 -11.35 -4.66 -7.06
N THR A 14 -11.98 -5.80 -6.81
CA THR A 14 -11.95 -6.97 -7.70
C THR A 14 -13.28 -7.00 -8.45
N TRP A 15 -13.26 -6.89 -9.78
CA TRP A 15 -14.45 -7.08 -10.60
C TRP A 15 -14.47 -8.51 -11.15
N THR A 16 -15.44 -9.31 -10.73
CA THR A 16 -15.77 -10.57 -11.41
C THR A 16 -16.75 -10.25 -12.54
N GLN A 17 -16.28 -10.42 -13.77
CA GLN A 17 -17.09 -10.25 -14.97
C GLN A 17 -17.95 -11.51 -15.16
N LYS A 18 -19.22 -11.46 -14.77
CA LYS A 18 -20.18 -12.52 -15.08
C LYS A 18 -20.62 -12.34 -16.53
N THR A 19 -20.12 -13.18 -17.42
CA THR A 19 -20.64 -13.32 -18.78
C THR A 19 -22.09 -13.82 -18.70
N SER A 20 -23.02 -12.99 -19.13
CA SER A 20 -24.43 -13.35 -19.29
C SER A 20 -24.74 -13.29 -20.78
N SER A 21 -24.56 -14.43 -21.43
CA SER A 21 -25.20 -14.76 -22.70
C SER A 21 -26.72 -14.69 -22.54
N ALA A 22 -27.37 -14.22 -23.59
CA ALA A 22 -28.81 -14.02 -23.71
C ALA A 22 -29.64 -15.19 -23.15
N SER A 23 -30.58 -14.88 -22.25
CA SER A 23 -31.88 -15.55 -22.07
C SER A 23 -32.34 -15.42 -20.62
N THR A 24 -33.20 -14.43 -20.35
CA THR A 24 -34.32 -14.46 -19.35
C THR A 24 -34.92 -13.05 -19.19
N ARG A 25 -35.34 -12.44 -20.31
CA ARG A 25 -36.30 -11.32 -20.30
C ARG A 25 -37.70 -11.92 -20.17
N LYS A 26 -38.10 -12.40 -18.98
CA LYS A 26 -39.51 -12.79 -18.71
C LYS A 26 -39.94 -12.90 -17.24
N GLU A 27 -39.09 -12.59 -16.27
CA GLU A 27 -39.42 -12.85 -14.86
C GLU A 27 -39.28 -11.62 -13.94
N PHE A 28 -39.52 -10.42 -14.48
CA PHE A 28 -39.36 -9.15 -13.73
C PHE A 28 -40.68 -8.49 -13.32
N ASN A 29 -41.83 -9.15 -13.50
CA ASN A 29 -43.14 -8.51 -13.27
C ASN A 29 -44.04 -9.24 -12.26
N LYS A 30 -43.47 -9.74 -11.14
CA LYS A 30 -44.26 -10.41 -10.08
C LYS A 30 -43.75 -10.23 -8.64
N ARG A 31 -43.00 -9.17 -8.33
CA ARG A 31 -42.56 -8.88 -6.94
C ARG A 31 -42.64 -7.40 -6.58
N GLN A 32 -43.82 -6.79 -6.72
CA GLN A 32 -44.04 -5.41 -6.28
C GLN A 32 -45.32 -5.22 -5.46
N GLY A 33 -45.61 -6.19 -4.57
CA GLY A 33 -46.75 -6.07 -3.67
C GLY A 33 -46.62 -6.96 -2.45
N SER A 34 -45.70 -6.64 -1.54
CA SER A 34 -45.79 -7.03 -0.12
C SER A 34 -44.59 -6.50 0.66
N ILE A 35 -44.62 -5.22 1.05
CA ILE A 35 -43.81 -4.73 2.17
C ILE A 35 -44.72 -3.84 3.02
N ARG A 36 -45.39 -4.45 4.00
CA ARG A 36 -45.92 -3.78 5.18
C ARG A 36 -45.33 -4.48 6.41
N ASN A 37 -44.87 -3.67 7.35
CA ASN A 37 -44.41 -3.99 8.71
C ASN A 37 -42.98 -4.53 8.84
N LEU A 38 -42.04 -3.64 9.14
CA LEU A 38 -40.84 -3.98 9.90
C LEU A 38 -40.90 -3.25 11.25
N ARG A 39 -41.07 -4.07 12.28
CA ARG A 39 -40.96 -3.79 13.70
C ARG A 39 -39.47 -3.57 14.04
N GLU A 40 -39.21 -2.53 14.80
CA GLU A 40 -37.89 -2.14 15.31
C GLU A 40 -37.42 -3.10 16.42
N PRO A 41 -36.20 -3.66 16.37
CA PRO A 41 -35.60 -4.35 17.50
C PRO A 41 -34.59 -3.44 18.22
N ARG A 42 -34.73 -3.39 19.55
CA ARG A 42 -33.71 -2.89 20.48
C ARG A 42 -32.73 -4.03 20.81
N ASP A 43 -31.47 -3.62 20.88
CA ASP A 43 -30.35 -4.23 21.61
C ASP A 43 -29.52 -5.33 20.91
N GLY A 44 -28.19 -5.21 21.08
CA GLY A 44 -27.17 -6.20 20.71
C GLY A 44 -26.51 -5.99 19.34
N THR A 45 -25.27 -5.50 19.37
CA THR A 45 -24.21 -5.55 18.33
C THR A 45 -24.56 -6.29 17.02
N ASP A 46 -24.70 -5.55 15.91
CA ASP A 46 -23.82 -5.68 14.74
C ASP A 46 -24.33 -4.93 13.49
N SER A 47 -23.39 -4.26 12.83
CA SER A 47 -23.43 -3.67 11.48
C SER A 47 -24.33 -2.44 11.25
N PHE A 48 -23.70 -1.33 10.85
CA PHE A 48 -24.36 -0.14 10.34
C PHE A 48 -24.77 -0.36 8.87
N LEU A 49 -26.03 -0.08 8.55
CA LEU A 49 -26.58 -0.25 7.21
C LEU A 49 -26.16 0.91 6.29
N ILE A 50 -25.21 0.71 5.38
CA ILE A 50 -24.95 1.68 4.30
C ILE A 50 -26.01 1.50 3.20
N LYS A 51 -27.05 2.34 3.21
CA LYS A 51 -27.93 2.51 2.04
C LYS A 51 -27.31 3.54 1.10
N ALA A 52 -26.59 3.08 0.08
CA ALA A 52 -26.23 3.90 -1.07
C ALA A 52 -27.16 3.56 -2.25
N TRP A 53 -28.39 4.06 -2.24
CA TRP A 53 -29.26 4.11 -3.43
C TRP A 53 -29.25 5.55 -3.95
N GLY A 54 -28.18 5.91 -4.66
CA GLY A 54 -28.08 7.17 -5.38
C GLY A 54 -28.12 6.90 -6.89
N VAL A 55 -28.93 7.66 -7.62
CA VAL A 55 -28.87 7.66 -9.08
C VAL A 55 -27.69 8.55 -9.49
N THR A 56 -26.63 7.96 -10.02
CA THR A 56 -25.57 8.75 -10.66
C THR A 56 -25.95 8.97 -12.12
N THR A 57 -26.20 10.21 -12.50
CA THR A 57 -26.42 10.57 -13.90
C THR A 57 -25.08 10.49 -14.63
N LYS A 58 -24.84 9.41 -15.39
CA LYS A 58 -23.77 9.36 -16.37
C LYS A 58 -24.25 9.96 -17.69
N THR A 59 -23.65 11.05 -18.11
CA THR A 59 -23.84 11.59 -19.46
C THR A 59 -23.01 10.79 -20.45
N TYR A 60 -23.68 10.03 -21.32
CA TYR A 60 -23.05 9.30 -22.40
C TYR A 60 -23.03 10.17 -23.65
N HIS A 61 -21.84 10.59 -24.08
CA HIS A 61 -21.68 11.28 -25.37
C HIS A 61 -21.51 10.23 -26.47
N ALA A 62 -22.24 10.38 -27.58
CA ALA A 62 -22.17 9.47 -28.71
C ALA A 62 -20.74 9.39 -29.27
N HIS A 63 -20.32 8.19 -29.70
CA HIS A 63 -19.05 7.98 -30.39
C HIS A 63 -19.05 8.74 -31.71
N LEU A 64 -18.48 9.95 -31.71
CA LEU A 64 -18.31 10.73 -32.94
C LEU A 64 -17.13 10.19 -33.73
N HIS A 65 -17.31 10.05 -35.04
CA HIS A 65 -16.23 9.83 -36.00
C HIS A 65 -15.30 11.06 -35.94
N ILE A 66 -14.14 10.90 -35.30
CA ILE A 66 -13.18 12.00 -35.11
C ILE A 66 -12.54 12.30 -36.48
N LYS A 67 -13.00 13.36 -37.15
CA LYS A 67 -12.27 13.96 -38.28
C LYS A 67 -11.33 15.02 -37.70
N SER A 68 -10.12 14.58 -37.30
CA SER A 68 -9.08 15.42 -36.70
C SER A 68 -8.53 16.42 -37.73
N THR A 69 -8.91 17.69 -37.61
CA THR A 69 -8.29 18.82 -38.33
C THR A 69 -7.40 19.68 -37.43
N LEU A 70 -7.30 19.35 -36.14
CA LEU A 70 -6.48 20.06 -35.16
C LEU A 70 -5.12 19.36 -35.01
N ARG A 71 -4.02 20.14 -34.95
CA ARG A 71 -2.66 19.60 -34.75
C ARG A 71 -2.68 18.62 -33.57
N PRO A 72 -2.29 17.35 -33.75
CA PRO A 72 -2.37 16.37 -32.69
C PRO A 72 -1.40 16.76 -31.56
N ASN A 73 -1.86 16.57 -30.32
CA ASN A 73 -0.96 16.58 -29.17
C ASN A 73 0.10 15.49 -29.41
N LEU A 74 1.37 15.81 -29.16
CA LEU A 74 2.45 14.83 -29.32
C LEU A 74 2.48 13.94 -28.07
N ILE A 75 2.19 12.67 -28.25
CA ILE A 75 2.14 11.65 -27.20
C ILE A 75 3.27 10.66 -27.46
N GLN A 76 4.16 10.47 -26.49
CA GLN A 76 5.33 9.61 -26.65
C GLN A 76 5.56 8.72 -25.43
N CYS A 77 6.06 7.50 -25.66
CA CYS A 77 6.51 6.62 -24.59
C CYS A 77 7.81 7.17 -24.00
N THR A 78 7.88 7.18 -22.68
CA THR A 78 9.07 7.55 -21.91
C THR A 78 9.40 6.48 -20.89
N LYS A 79 10.54 6.61 -20.21
CA LYS A 79 10.95 5.67 -19.16
C LYS A 79 9.88 5.63 -18.06
N GLY A 80 9.24 4.46 -17.91
CA GLY A 80 8.23 4.21 -16.87
C GLY A 80 6.87 4.88 -17.10
N GLY A 81 6.61 5.49 -18.26
CA GLY A 81 5.39 6.26 -18.45
C GLY A 81 5.16 6.83 -19.84
N ILE A 82 4.17 7.71 -19.94
CA ILE A 82 3.79 8.39 -21.18
C ILE A 82 3.94 9.89 -20.97
N GLN A 83 4.64 10.56 -21.88
CA GLN A 83 4.79 12.01 -21.87
C GLN A 83 3.80 12.65 -22.84
N PHE A 84 3.20 13.74 -22.38
CA PHE A 84 2.24 14.53 -23.14
C PHE A 84 2.84 15.90 -23.43
N LEU A 85 2.89 16.27 -24.71
CA LEU A 85 3.15 17.63 -25.15
C LEU A 85 1.85 18.20 -25.71
N ILE A 86 1.23 19.07 -24.91
CA ILE A 86 -0.10 19.62 -25.17
C ILE A 86 0.07 20.86 -26.03
N THR A 87 -0.36 20.76 -27.28
CA THR A 87 -0.32 21.86 -28.26
C THR A 87 -1.71 22.42 -28.55
N SER A 88 -2.76 21.69 -28.15
CA SER A 88 -4.17 22.05 -28.35
C SER A 88 -4.92 22.19 -27.01
N PRO A 89 -5.98 23.02 -26.93
CA PRO A 89 -6.76 23.16 -25.71
C PRO A 89 -7.33 21.79 -25.31
N THR A 90 -6.88 21.28 -24.17
CA THR A 90 -7.22 19.96 -23.64
C THR A 90 -7.61 20.14 -22.19
N THR A 91 -8.86 19.84 -21.83
CA THR A 91 -9.36 19.95 -20.47
C THR A 91 -9.09 18.71 -19.63
N ALA A 92 -8.99 17.54 -20.26
CA ALA A 92 -8.65 16.31 -19.55
C ALA A 92 -7.94 15.28 -20.43
N ILE A 93 -7.10 14.45 -19.80
CA ILE A 93 -6.42 13.32 -20.43
C ILE A 93 -6.71 12.06 -19.62
N GLU A 94 -7.02 10.99 -20.32
CA GLU A 94 -7.11 9.64 -19.78
C GLU A 94 -6.04 8.78 -20.43
N ALA A 95 -5.23 8.11 -19.63
CA ALA A 95 -4.22 7.17 -20.09
C ALA A 95 -4.41 5.82 -19.40
N CYS A 96 -4.66 4.78 -20.20
CA CYS A 96 -4.96 3.44 -19.72
C CYS A 96 -3.93 2.43 -20.24
N ILE A 97 -3.47 1.53 -19.37
CA ILE A 97 -2.72 0.33 -19.75
C ILE A 97 -3.45 -0.88 -19.17
N VAL A 98 -3.91 -1.77 -20.05
CA VAL A 98 -4.74 -2.93 -19.68
C VAL A 98 -5.96 -2.47 -18.88
N ASN A 99 -5.97 -2.66 -17.56
CA ASN A 99 -7.07 -2.34 -16.66
C ASN A 99 -6.76 -1.19 -15.71
N TYR A 100 -5.59 -0.55 -15.86
CA TYR A 100 -5.15 0.55 -15.02
C TYR A 100 -5.23 1.86 -15.79
N CYS A 101 -6.10 2.77 -15.34
CA CYS A 101 -6.33 4.06 -15.98
C CYS A 101 -5.99 5.20 -15.01
N GLN A 102 -5.34 6.23 -15.53
CA GLN A 102 -5.14 7.50 -14.84
C GLN A 102 -5.84 8.61 -15.60
N PHE A 103 -6.55 9.45 -14.85
CA PHE A 103 -7.30 10.58 -15.37
C PHE A 103 -6.74 11.87 -14.79
N ILE A 104 -6.39 12.82 -15.65
CA ILE A 104 -5.82 14.12 -15.27
C ILE A 104 -6.72 15.22 -15.82
N THR A 105 -7.22 16.06 -14.94
CA THR A 105 -7.94 17.29 -15.26
C THR A 105 -6.98 18.46 -15.39
N SER A 106 -7.24 19.37 -16.32
CA SER A 106 -6.40 20.53 -16.63
C SER A 106 -4.92 20.15 -16.81
N PRO A 107 -4.63 19.23 -17.76
CA PRO A 107 -3.31 18.68 -17.93
C PRO A 107 -2.31 19.74 -18.39
N SER A 108 -1.08 19.66 -17.86
CA SER A 108 0.08 20.42 -18.32
C SER A 108 1.08 19.47 -18.99
N ASN A 109 2.12 20.03 -19.64
CA ASN A 109 3.21 19.25 -20.21
C ASN A 109 3.90 18.45 -19.09
N SER A 110 3.59 17.17 -19.01
CA SER A 110 3.98 16.29 -17.90
C SER A 110 4.00 14.84 -18.34
N THR A 111 4.61 14.00 -17.51
CA THR A 111 4.70 12.55 -17.71
C THR A 111 3.82 11.84 -16.71
N ILE A 112 2.98 10.93 -17.20
CA ILE A 112 2.19 10.03 -16.37
C ILE A 112 2.99 8.75 -16.15
N PHE A 113 3.35 8.48 -14.90
CA PHE A 113 4.05 7.26 -14.52
C PHE A 113 3.07 6.14 -14.19
N PHE A 114 3.38 4.94 -14.64
CA PHE A 114 2.59 3.75 -14.36
C PHE A 114 3.33 2.80 -13.40
N PRO A 115 2.61 1.90 -12.70
CA PRO A 115 3.23 0.92 -11.84
C PRO A 115 4.29 0.08 -12.58
N VAL A 116 5.47 -0.06 -11.96
CA VAL A 116 6.63 -0.78 -12.53
C VAL A 116 6.27 -2.19 -12.99
N THR A 117 5.33 -2.87 -12.30
CA THR A 117 4.86 -4.21 -12.64
C THR A 117 4.22 -4.32 -14.03
N ILE A 118 3.69 -3.22 -14.57
CA ILE A 118 3.03 -3.17 -15.87
C ILE A 118 4.03 -2.73 -16.95
N VAL A 119 4.82 -1.69 -16.67
CA VAL A 119 5.73 -1.07 -17.65
C VAL A 119 7.10 -1.77 -17.76
N ALA A 120 7.37 -2.77 -16.92
CA ALA A 120 8.56 -3.64 -17.05
C ALA A 120 8.51 -4.56 -18.28
N PHE A 121 7.35 -4.69 -18.93
CA PHE A 121 7.14 -5.49 -20.14
C PHE A 121 6.62 -4.60 -21.27
N PRO A 122 6.67 -5.03 -22.55
CA PRO A 122 6.06 -4.26 -23.62
C PRO A 122 4.56 -4.11 -23.37
N TYR A 123 4.03 -2.91 -23.57
CA TYR A 123 2.64 -2.59 -23.24
C TYR A 123 2.01 -1.69 -24.29
N ILE A 124 0.67 -1.79 -24.40
CA ILE A 124 -0.13 -0.91 -25.25
C ILE A 124 -0.84 0.09 -24.34
N ALA A 125 -0.50 1.36 -24.51
CA ALA A 125 -1.16 2.46 -23.85
C ALA A 125 -2.30 3.01 -24.70
N LYS A 126 -3.48 3.15 -24.11
CA LYS A 126 -4.64 3.79 -24.74
C LYS A 126 -4.79 5.17 -24.15
N VAL A 127 -4.63 6.20 -24.97
CA VAL A 127 -4.75 7.59 -24.57
C VAL A 127 -6.01 8.19 -25.18
N SER A 128 -6.79 8.88 -24.35
CA SER A 128 -7.95 9.67 -24.77
C SER A 128 -7.81 11.09 -24.25
N THR A 129 -7.93 12.09 -25.13
CA THR A 129 -7.92 13.51 -24.76
C THR A 129 -9.32 14.09 -24.89
N TRP A 130 -9.69 14.95 -23.96
CA TRP A 130 -11.00 15.58 -23.88
C TRP A 130 -10.83 17.11 -23.84
N ASN A 131 -11.72 17.82 -24.52
CA ASN A 131 -11.87 19.27 -24.43
C ASN A 131 -13.34 19.60 -24.14
N ASP A 132 -13.60 20.26 -23.01
CA ASP A 132 -14.95 20.63 -22.55
C ASP A 132 -15.94 19.45 -22.57
N GLY A 133 -15.49 18.29 -22.11
CA GLY A 133 -16.30 17.05 -22.05
C GLY A 133 -16.45 16.33 -23.40
N LYS A 134 -15.90 16.87 -24.50
CA LYS A 134 -15.91 16.22 -25.81
C LYS A 134 -14.59 15.50 -26.07
N LEU A 135 -14.66 14.23 -26.50
CA LEU A 135 -13.50 13.46 -26.91
C LEU A 135 -12.90 14.10 -28.18
N THR A 136 -11.66 14.57 -28.09
CA THR A 136 -10.95 15.24 -29.19
C THR A 136 -9.99 14.31 -29.91
N HIS A 137 -9.30 13.45 -29.17
CA HIS A 137 -8.33 12.52 -29.73
C HIS A 137 -8.35 11.19 -28.98
N LYS A 138 -8.12 10.11 -29.71
CA LYS A 138 -7.92 8.78 -29.15
C LYS A 138 -6.83 8.08 -29.95
N GLN A 139 -5.81 7.59 -29.25
CA GLN A 139 -4.69 6.91 -29.86
C GLN A 139 -4.27 5.72 -29.00
N GLU A 140 -3.80 4.67 -29.67
CA GLU A 140 -3.10 3.57 -29.04
C GLU A 140 -1.62 3.68 -29.38
N LEU A 141 -0.78 3.48 -28.37
CA LEU A 141 0.67 3.62 -28.46
C LEU A 141 1.32 2.34 -27.94
N GLU A 142 2.13 1.71 -28.78
CA GLU A 142 2.92 0.55 -28.38
C GLU A 142 4.24 1.03 -27.77
N CYS A 143 4.44 0.71 -26.49
CA CYS A 143 5.63 1.08 -25.75
C CYS A 143 6.49 -0.17 -25.48
N THR A 144 7.79 -0.01 -25.66
CA THR A 144 8.77 -1.05 -25.35
C THR A 144 8.96 -1.20 -23.84
N ALA A 145 9.41 -2.40 -23.44
CA ALA A 145 9.80 -2.67 -22.07
C ALA A 145 11.02 -1.83 -21.66
N PHE A 146 11.06 -1.42 -20.40
CA PHE A 146 12.24 -0.85 -19.78
C PHE A 146 12.75 -1.77 -18.66
N PRO A 147 14.08 -1.92 -18.49
CA PRO A 147 14.64 -2.76 -17.43
C PRO A 147 14.37 -2.12 -16.06
N ILE A 148 14.01 -2.95 -15.07
CA ILE A 148 13.53 -2.51 -13.74
C ILE A 148 14.42 -1.43 -13.11
N CYS A 149 15.75 -1.56 -13.21
CA CYS A 149 16.67 -0.59 -12.62
C CYS A 149 16.57 0.83 -13.21
N GLU A 150 16.17 0.98 -14.47
CA GLU A 150 15.94 2.29 -15.11
C GLU A 150 14.60 2.93 -14.69
N LEU A 151 13.65 2.13 -14.18
CA LEU A 151 12.39 2.63 -13.68
C LEU A 151 12.47 3.11 -12.22
N ILE A 152 13.47 2.64 -11.46
CA ILE A 152 13.68 3.03 -10.07
C ILE A 152 14.47 4.34 -10.03
N ASN A 153 13.75 5.46 -10.03
CA ASN A 153 14.32 6.81 -9.93
C ASN A 153 14.30 7.32 -8.47
N CYS A 154 14.88 6.56 -7.54
CA CYS A 154 14.99 6.94 -6.14
C CYS A 154 16.41 6.65 -5.63
N SER A 155 16.91 7.45 -4.68
CA SER A 155 18.20 7.17 -4.02
C SER A 155 18.07 6.21 -2.84
N LEU A 156 16.91 6.21 -2.18
CA LEU A 156 16.59 5.33 -1.04
C LEU A 156 15.07 5.12 -0.97
N CYS A 157 14.59 4.00 -1.50
CA CYS A 157 13.20 3.55 -1.40
C CYS A 157 13.14 2.03 -1.26
N LEU A 158 11.98 1.49 -0.84
CA LEU A 158 11.81 0.06 -0.63
C LEU A 158 12.03 -0.73 -1.91
N GLU A 159 11.58 -0.19 -3.04
CA GLU A 159 11.76 -0.75 -4.36
C GLU A 159 13.25 -0.94 -4.68
N LEU A 160 14.10 0.02 -4.32
CA LEU A 160 15.56 -0.11 -4.49
C LEU A 160 16.15 -1.14 -3.51
N ILE A 161 15.70 -1.17 -2.25
CA ILE A 161 16.20 -2.11 -1.23
C ILE A 161 15.92 -3.56 -1.63
N TYR A 162 14.74 -3.84 -2.17
CA TYR A 162 14.36 -5.18 -2.65
C TYR A 162 15.05 -5.60 -3.95
N ASN A 163 15.73 -4.67 -4.65
CA ASN A 163 16.41 -4.92 -5.91
C ASN A 163 17.92 -4.58 -5.81
N PRO A 164 18.73 -5.39 -5.10
CA PRO A 164 20.16 -5.12 -4.89
C PRO A 164 20.97 -5.10 -6.20
N HIS A 165 20.49 -5.74 -7.25
CA HIS A 165 21.10 -5.68 -8.58
C HIS A 165 21.09 -4.27 -9.20
N CYS A 166 20.18 -3.41 -8.76
CA CYS A 166 20.06 -2.03 -9.24
C CYS A 166 20.93 -1.04 -8.44
N TRP A 167 21.70 -1.52 -7.46
CA TRP A 167 22.51 -0.63 -6.64
C TRP A 167 23.73 -0.13 -7.41
N SER A 168 24.01 1.15 -7.24
CA SER A 168 25.29 1.73 -7.66
C SER A 168 26.45 1.11 -6.88
N LYS A 169 27.65 1.13 -7.46
CA LYS A 169 28.87 0.66 -6.78
C LYS A 169 29.10 1.39 -5.46
N ALA A 170 28.78 2.68 -5.40
CA ALA A 170 28.88 3.49 -4.19
C ALA A 170 27.92 2.99 -3.08
N GLN A 171 26.67 2.69 -3.42
CA GLN A 171 25.70 2.15 -2.47
C GLN A 171 26.15 0.78 -1.93
N LEU A 172 26.67 -0.10 -2.79
CA LEU A 172 27.21 -1.39 -2.36
C LEU A 172 28.35 -1.24 -1.35
N VAL A 173 29.32 -0.36 -1.63
CA VAL A 173 30.45 -0.10 -0.73
C VAL A 173 29.98 0.50 0.59
N LEU A 174 29.06 1.48 0.54
CA LEU A 174 28.51 2.12 1.73
C LEU A 174 27.72 1.13 2.60
N THR A 175 26.87 0.30 2.00
CA THR A 175 26.12 -0.70 2.76
C THR A 175 27.05 -1.77 3.35
N ALA A 176 28.05 -2.22 2.59
CA ALA A 176 29.03 -3.17 3.10
C ALA A 176 29.83 -2.59 4.28
N SER A 177 30.27 -1.33 4.20
CA SER A 177 31.02 -0.68 5.29
C SER A 177 30.16 -0.52 6.54
N VAL A 178 28.89 -0.14 6.39
CA VAL A 178 27.93 -0.05 7.52
C VAL A 178 27.70 -1.41 8.15
N VAL A 179 27.50 -2.47 7.35
CA VAL A 179 27.31 -3.84 7.87
C VAL A 179 28.54 -4.31 8.63
N ILE A 180 29.75 -4.08 8.10
CA ILE A 180 31.00 -4.43 8.78
C ILE A 180 31.15 -3.65 10.09
N ALA A 181 30.89 -2.33 10.07
CA ALA A 181 30.96 -1.51 11.28
C ALA A 181 29.98 -1.98 12.35
N LEU A 182 28.74 -2.31 11.98
CA LEU A 182 27.74 -2.87 12.89
C LEU A 182 28.18 -4.24 13.44
N ALA A 183 28.73 -5.11 12.59
CA ALA A 183 29.22 -6.42 13.02
C ALA A 183 30.37 -6.29 14.04
N LEU A 184 31.29 -5.34 13.82
CA LEU A 184 32.37 -5.03 14.76
C LEU A 184 31.84 -4.47 16.08
N LEU A 185 30.88 -3.53 16.04
CA LEU A 185 30.24 -3.00 17.24
C LEU A 185 29.56 -4.11 18.03
N VAL A 186 28.75 -4.95 17.38
CA VAL A 186 28.11 -6.10 18.03
C VAL A 186 29.15 -7.04 18.64
N SER A 187 30.24 -7.32 17.92
CA SER A 187 31.32 -8.18 18.43
C SER A 187 32.03 -7.58 19.65
N LEU A 188 32.19 -6.24 19.69
CA LEU A 188 32.76 -5.52 20.84
C LEU A 188 31.81 -5.54 22.04
N PHE A 189 30.51 -5.34 21.83
CA PHE A 189 29.53 -5.28 22.91
C PHE A 189 29.12 -6.66 23.44
N LEU A 190 29.21 -7.72 22.64
CA LEU A 190 28.85 -9.08 23.04
C LEU A 190 29.57 -9.58 24.32
N PRO A 191 30.91 -9.47 24.48
CA PRO A 191 31.57 -9.88 25.72
C PRO A 191 31.15 -9.02 26.91
N VAL A 192 30.93 -7.72 26.71
CA VAL A 192 30.45 -6.81 27.75
C VAL A 192 29.06 -7.21 28.23
N ILE A 193 28.13 -7.48 27.29
CA ILE A 193 26.78 -7.96 27.60
C ILE A 193 26.84 -9.31 28.33
N ARG A 194 27.71 -10.23 27.91
CA ARG A 194 27.90 -11.52 28.60
C ARG A 194 28.41 -11.33 30.03
N LEU A 195 29.41 -10.47 30.25
CA LEU A 195 29.94 -10.18 31.58
C LEU A 195 28.88 -9.55 32.48
N LEU A 196 28.14 -8.55 31.97
CA LEU A 196 27.03 -7.93 32.70
C LEU A 196 25.96 -8.97 33.06
N SER A 197 25.61 -9.85 32.13
CA SER A 197 24.65 -10.94 32.38
C SER A 197 25.12 -11.88 33.50
N ILE A 198 26.40 -12.27 33.51
CA ILE A 198 26.98 -13.11 34.57
C ILE A 198 26.90 -12.39 35.92
N ILE A 199 27.28 -11.11 35.96
CA ILE A 199 27.25 -10.29 37.18
C ILE A 199 25.82 -10.18 37.71
N THR A 200 24.85 -9.84 36.84
CA THR A 200 23.44 -9.75 37.23
C THR A 200 22.90 -11.09 37.74
N CYS A 201 23.21 -12.20 37.08
CA CYS A 201 22.83 -13.54 37.56
C CYS A 201 23.41 -13.86 38.95
N PHE A 202 24.67 -13.50 39.18
CA PHE A 202 25.34 -13.68 40.47
C PHE A 202 24.65 -12.88 41.59
N PHE A 203 24.33 -11.60 41.34
CA PHE A 203 23.59 -10.78 42.28
C PHE A 203 22.18 -11.34 42.58
N VAL A 204 21.46 -11.81 41.56
CA VAL A 204 20.14 -12.44 41.75
C VAL A 204 20.27 -13.70 42.60
N PHE A 205 21.32 -14.51 42.40
CA PHE A 205 21.57 -15.69 43.21
C PHE A 205 21.84 -15.33 44.68
N ILE A 206 22.70 -14.34 44.95
CA ILE A 206 22.95 -13.85 46.31
C ILE A 206 21.67 -13.33 46.96
N CYS A 207 20.89 -12.49 46.26
CA CYS A 207 19.62 -11.98 46.78
C CYS A 207 18.66 -13.12 47.14
N ARG A 208 18.51 -14.13 46.29
CA ARG A 208 17.68 -15.31 46.56
C ARG A 208 18.19 -16.09 47.77
N TYR A 209 19.51 -16.25 47.92
CA TYR A 209 20.11 -16.92 49.07
C TYR A 209 19.85 -16.16 50.37
N VAL A 210 20.06 -14.84 50.40
CA VAL A 210 19.82 -13.99 51.56
C VAL A 210 18.34 -13.99 51.95
N ILE A 211 17.43 -13.83 50.98
CA ILE A 211 15.98 -13.90 51.21
C ILE A 211 15.62 -15.26 51.84
N LYS A 212 16.06 -16.38 51.25
CA LYS A 212 15.81 -17.71 51.82
C LYS A 212 16.34 -17.83 53.25
N LYS A 213 17.57 -17.36 53.52
CA LYS A 213 18.17 -17.40 54.86
C LYS A 213 17.37 -16.60 55.88
N ILE A 214 16.91 -15.40 55.51
CA ILE A 214 16.07 -14.55 56.37
C ILE A 214 14.73 -15.24 56.63
N PHE A 215 14.05 -15.74 55.60
CA PHE A 215 12.77 -16.45 55.73
C PHE A 215 12.89 -17.67 56.64
N THR A 216 13.90 -18.53 56.44
CA THR A 216 14.12 -19.70 57.31
C THR A 216 14.38 -19.29 58.76
N LYS A 217 15.15 -18.21 58.98
CA LYS A 217 15.39 -17.69 60.35
C LYS A 217 14.10 -17.18 60.98
N VAL A 218 13.28 -16.40 60.25
CA VAL A 218 12.00 -15.86 60.74
C VAL A 218 11.01 -16.98 61.06
N ILE A 219 10.89 -18.00 60.20
CA ILE A 219 10.03 -19.16 60.45
C ILE A 219 10.45 -19.90 61.73
N ARG A 220 11.77 -20.12 61.92
CA ARG A 220 12.30 -20.77 63.11
C ARG A 220 12.00 -19.96 64.39
N THR A 221 12.19 -18.64 64.36
CA THR A 221 11.86 -17.78 65.51
C THR A 221 10.36 -17.78 65.82
N ARG A 222 9.49 -17.82 64.81
CA ARG A 222 8.04 -17.94 65.04
C ARG A 222 7.66 -19.26 65.69
N GLN A 223 8.31 -20.37 65.34
CA GLN A 223 8.05 -21.67 65.98
C GLN A 223 8.42 -21.65 67.47
N GLU A 224 9.56 -21.05 67.83
CA GLU A 224 9.94 -20.92 69.25
C GLU A 224 8.99 -20.00 70.04
N LEU A 225 8.50 -18.92 69.43
CA LEU A 225 7.51 -18.03 70.07
C LEU A 225 6.14 -18.70 70.24
N ALA A 226 5.71 -19.54 69.29
CA ALA A 226 4.43 -20.26 69.37
C ALA A 226 4.40 -21.29 70.51
N VAL A 227 5.54 -21.89 70.87
CA VAL A 227 5.66 -22.79 72.03
C VAL A 227 5.43 -22.04 73.36
N TYR A 228 5.73 -20.74 73.41
CA TYR A 228 5.65 -19.96 74.65
C TYR A 228 4.26 -19.38 74.96
N ILE A 229 3.34 -19.35 73.99
CA ILE A 229 2.00 -18.73 74.14
C ILE A 229 0.90 -19.81 74.31
N GLY A 230 1.26 -21.10 74.33
CA GLY A 230 0.34 -22.23 74.43
C GLY A 230 -0.06 -22.67 75.85
N HIS A 231 -0.01 -21.78 76.85
CA HIS A 231 -0.42 -22.07 78.24
C HIS A 231 -1.42 -21.06 78.77
#